data_AF-A0A0D0PD53-F1
#
_entry.id   AF-A0A0D0PD53-F1
#
_cell.length_a   1.000
_cell.length_b   1.000
_cell.length_c   1.000
_cell.angle_alpha   90.00
_cell.angle_beta   90.00
_cell.angle_gamma   90.00
#
_symmetry.space_group_name_H-M   'P 1'
#
loop_
_entity.id
_entity.type
_entity.pdbx_description
1 polymer ?
#
loop_
_entity_poly.entity_id
_entity_poly.type
_entity_poly.pdbx_seq_one_letter_code
_entity_poly.pdbx_strand_id
1 'polypeptide(L)'
;VARKLAVAHRVLVASRDYLQDHAAVIEPDDLAHHQGILIRSPQTGRVRSWQLTHRSGQHSPLVLKARMTMSDSEADCAAAAQGLGIGLVSMPVAVPYLDSGALLRVLPDWYVDDGNISIYYAEHKLLPGKTRAFVDFIIEQFAQQGLAARFSAV
;
A
#
# COMPACT_ATOMS: atom_id res chain seq x y z
N VAL A 1 -17.51 16.59 -5.93
CA VAL A 1 -16.77 16.83 -4.66
C VAL A 1 -15.92 15.60 -4.32
N ALA A 2 -14.66 15.82 -3.92
CA ALA A 2 -13.82 14.79 -3.29
C ALA A 2 -13.62 15.16 -1.82
N ARG A 3 -13.97 14.27 -0.89
CA ARG A 3 -13.69 14.45 0.54
C ARG A 3 -12.58 13.48 0.96
N LYS A 4 -11.49 14.02 1.52
CA LYS A 4 -10.36 13.23 2.01
C LYS A 4 -10.77 12.42 3.25
N LEU A 5 -10.39 11.15 3.26
CA LEU A 5 -10.60 10.22 4.39
C LEU A 5 -9.28 9.87 5.08
N ALA A 6 -8.22 9.63 4.31
CA ALA A 6 -6.89 9.30 4.81
C ALA A 6 -5.80 9.66 3.79
N VAL A 7 -4.53 9.63 4.22
CA VAL A 7 -3.39 9.59 3.29
C VAL A 7 -3.24 8.15 2.78
N ALA A 8 -2.93 7.99 1.50
CA ALA A 8 -2.73 6.69 0.89
C ALA A 8 -1.23 6.37 0.85
N HIS A 9 -0.79 5.39 1.63
CA HIS A 9 0.58 4.88 1.56
C HIS A 9 0.61 3.45 0.98
N ARG A 10 1.69 3.14 0.27
CA ARG A 10 2.09 1.77 -0.02
C ARG A 10 3.34 1.40 0.72
N VAL A 11 3.46 0.13 1.03
CA VAL A 11 4.52 -0.44 1.84
C VAL A 11 5.10 -1.67 1.17
N LEU A 12 6.39 -1.89 1.38
CA LEU A 12 7.05 -3.13 1.01
C LEU A 12 6.79 -4.18 2.09
N VAL A 13 6.41 -5.38 1.66
CA VAL A 13 6.06 -6.51 2.54
C VAL A 13 6.62 -7.83 2.02
N ALA A 14 6.95 -8.75 2.91
CA ALA A 14 7.32 -10.12 2.58
C ALA A 14 6.97 -11.07 3.74
N SER A 15 6.87 -12.38 3.47
CA SER A 15 6.75 -13.36 4.56
C SER A 15 8.04 -13.46 5.37
N ARG A 16 7.92 -13.98 6.60
CA ARG A 16 9.08 -14.28 7.45
C ARG A 16 10.04 -15.25 6.77
N ASP A 17 9.52 -16.32 6.19
CA ASP A 17 10.32 -17.38 5.57
C ASP A 17 11.16 -16.82 4.41
N TYR A 18 10.56 -15.98 3.55
CA TYR A 18 11.30 -15.32 2.47
C TYR A 18 12.46 -14.47 3.00
N LEU A 19 12.25 -13.71 4.08
CA LEU A 19 13.29 -12.87 4.67
C LEU A 19 14.39 -13.67 5.40
N GLN A 20 14.11 -14.90 5.83
CA GLN A 20 15.11 -15.77 6.45
C GLN A 20 16.01 -16.45 5.40
N ASP A 21 15.46 -16.75 4.23
CA ASP A 21 16.18 -17.46 3.15
C ASP A 21 16.98 -16.53 2.22
N HIS A 22 16.87 -15.21 2.39
CA HIS A 22 17.51 -14.21 1.54
C HIS A 22 18.37 -13.22 2.34
N ALA A 23 19.24 -12.49 1.63
CA ALA A 23 20.04 -11.43 2.23
C ALA A 23 19.17 -10.36 2.93
N ALA A 24 19.71 -9.72 3.95
CA ALA A 24 18.99 -8.67 4.67
C ALA A 24 18.76 -7.45 3.77
N VAL A 25 17.58 -6.84 3.88
CA VAL A 25 17.24 -5.58 3.20
C VAL A 25 17.32 -4.45 4.22
N ILE A 26 18.41 -3.71 4.20
CA ILE A 26 18.73 -2.64 5.16
C ILE A 26 18.46 -1.27 4.54
N GLU A 27 18.73 -1.12 3.25
CA GLU A 27 18.50 0.11 2.50
C GLU A 27 17.81 -0.15 1.14
N PRO A 28 17.24 0.88 0.48
CA PRO A 28 16.55 0.72 -0.79
C PRO A 28 17.35 0.00 -1.89
N ASP A 29 18.68 0.17 -1.91
CA ASP A 29 19.54 -0.42 -2.94
C ASP A 29 19.64 -1.96 -2.82
N ASP A 30 19.43 -2.51 -1.63
CA ASP A 30 19.41 -3.95 -1.40
C ASP A 30 18.27 -4.64 -2.19
N LEU A 31 17.16 -3.93 -2.43
CA LEU A 31 15.98 -4.44 -3.15
C LEU A 31 16.31 -4.93 -4.56
N ALA A 32 17.39 -4.44 -5.17
CA ALA A 32 17.83 -4.87 -6.50
C ALA A 32 18.18 -6.37 -6.56
N HIS A 33 18.50 -6.98 -5.41
CA HIS A 33 18.87 -8.39 -5.28
C HIS A 33 17.69 -9.31 -4.95
N HIS A 34 16.47 -8.77 -4.79
CA HIS A 34 15.29 -9.52 -4.38
C HIS A 34 14.28 -9.72 -5.51
N GLN A 35 13.40 -10.71 -5.33
CA GLN A 35 12.30 -10.98 -6.24
C GLN A 35 11.12 -10.06 -5.91
N GLY A 36 10.72 -9.23 -6.87
CA GLY A 36 9.57 -8.34 -6.75
C GLY A 36 8.27 -8.99 -7.20
N ILE A 37 7.23 -8.78 -6.39
CA ILE A 37 5.82 -8.97 -6.75
C ILE A 37 5.26 -7.57 -6.92
N LEU A 38 4.91 -7.18 -8.15
CA LEU A 38 4.52 -5.80 -8.45
C LEU A 38 3.21 -5.75 -9.23
N ILE A 39 2.43 -4.70 -8.99
CA ILE A 39 1.17 -4.50 -9.72
C ILE A 39 1.48 -3.81 -11.05
N ARG A 40 0.99 -4.39 -12.14
CA ARG A 40 1.04 -3.78 -13.47
C ARG A 40 -0.24 -2.99 -13.74
N SER A 41 -0.12 -1.89 -14.47
CA SER A 41 -1.28 -1.15 -14.95
C SER A 41 -2.14 -2.05 -15.85
N PRO A 42 -3.46 -2.17 -15.61
CA PRO A 42 -4.34 -2.92 -16.49
C PRO A 42 -4.49 -2.26 -17.87
N GLN A 43 -4.23 -0.95 -17.96
CA GLN A 43 -4.37 -0.18 -19.21
C GLN A 43 -3.11 -0.28 -20.10
N THR A 44 -1.92 -0.22 -19.49
CA THR A 44 -0.65 -0.17 -20.25
C THR A 44 0.16 -1.47 -20.17
N GLY A 45 -0.21 -2.39 -19.27
CA GLY A 45 0.56 -3.60 -18.96
C GLY A 45 1.90 -3.34 -18.26
N ARG A 46 2.28 -2.08 -18.03
CA ARG A 46 3.57 -1.70 -17.45
C ARG A 46 3.50 -1.65 -15.93
N VAL A 47 4.59 -2.04 -15.28
CA VAL A 47 4.83 -1.74 -13.87
C VAL A 47 5.15 -0.25 -13.75
N ARG A 48 4.47 0.46 -12.86
CA ARG A 48 4.71 1.88 -12.60
C ARG A 48 6.06 2.04 -11.87
N SER A 49 6.86 3.02 -12.26
CA SER A 49 8.02 3.45 -11.49
C SER A 49 7.58 4.21 -10.24
N TRP A 50 8.13 3.85 -9.09
CA TRP A 50 7.79 4.44 -7.80
C TRP A 50 9.01 5.09 -7.17
N GLN A 51 8.75 6.06 -6.30
CA GLN A 51 9.73 6.68 -5.43
C GLN A 51 9.39 6.33 -3.99
N LEU A 52 10.37 5.77 -3.28
CA LEU A 52 10.33 5.58 -1.85
C LEU A 52 10.62 6.90 -1.15
N THR A 53 9.91 7.14 -0.07
CA THR A 53 10.08 8.26 0.85
C THR A 53 10.37 7.69 2.23
N HIS A 54 11.47 8.14 2.83
CA HIS A 54 11.86 7.80 4.19
C HIS A 54 11.15 8.74 5.17
N ARG A 55 10.88 8.29 6.40
CA ARG A 55 10.31 9.14 7.46
C ARG A 55 11.12 10.40 7.80
N SER A 56 12.40 10.45 7.45
CA SER A 56 13.25 11.64 7.60
C SER A 56 13.13 12.65 6.44
N GLY A 57 12.36 12.33 5.40
CA GLY A 57 12.24 13.14 4.18
C GLY A 57 13.23 12.79 3.06
N GLN A 58 14.07 11.77 3.24
CA GLN A 58 14.92 11.26 2.15
C GLN A 58 14.06 10.57 1.09
N HIS A 59 14.49 10.64 -0.17
CA HIS A 59 13.86 9.94 -1.28
C HIS A 59 14.84 8.99 -1.97
N SER A 60 14.33 7.86 -2.45
CA SER A 60 15.08 6.89 -3.26
C SER A 60 14.17 6.27 -4.31
N PRO A 61 14.62 6.01 -5.56
CA PRO A 61 13.82 5.25 -6.51
C PRO A 61 13.56 3.83 -5.99
N LEU A 62 12.36 3.29 -6.22
CA LEU A 62 12.10 1.88 -5.98
C LEU A 62 12.72 1.05 -7.11
N VAL A 63 13.87 0.42 -6.83
CA VAL A 63 14.54 -0.51 -7.75
C VAL A 63 14.32 -1.95 -7.26
N LEU A 64 13.18 -2.52 -7.63
CA LEU A 64 12.81 -3.90 -7.31
C LEU A 64 12.45 -4.65 -8.59
N LYS A 65 13.21 -5.71 -8.91
CA LYS A 65 13.03 -6.46 -10.16
C LYS A 65 11.75 -7.28 -10.10
N ALA A 66 10.78 -6.96 -10.97
CA ALA A 66 9.55 -7.72 -11.09
C ALA A 66 9.85 -9.17 -11.56
N ARG A 67 9.63 -10.14 -10.68
CA ARG A 67 9.64 -11.59 -11.00
C ARG A 67 8.25 -12.07 -11.35
N MET A 68 7.25 -11.46 -10.73
CA MET A 68 5.83 -11.70 -10.96
C MET A 68 5.07 -10.38 -10.98
N THR A 69 3.94 -10.37 -11.67
CA THR A 69 3.03 -9.23 -11.65
C THR A 69 1.62 -9.64 -11.27
N MET A 70 0.99 -8.85 -10.41
CA MET A 70 -0.38 -9.06 -9.95
C MET A 70 -1.35 -8.01 -10.51
N SER A 71 -2.64 -8.29 -10.42
CA SER A 71 -3.72 -7.37 -10.80
C SER A 71 -4.01 -6.31 -9.73
N ASP A 72 -3.75 -6.64 -8.46
CA ASP A 72 -4.12 -5.84 -7.30
C ASP A 72 -3.28 -6.21 -6.07
N SER A 73 -3.44 -5.44 -4.99
CA SER A 73 -2.68 -5.61 -3.74
C SER A 73 -3.09 -6.82 -2.92
N GLU A 74 -4.29 -7.37 -3.10
CA GLU A 74 -4.74 -8.56 -2.35
C GLU A 74 -4.02 -9.80 -2.88
N ALA A 75 -4.00 -9.96 -4.21
CA ALA A 75 -3.25 -11.02 -4.87
C ALA A 75 -1.74 -10.92 -4.59
N ASP A 76 -1.21 -9.70 -4.52
CA ASP A 76 0.18 -9.44 -4.14
C ASP A 76 0.47 -9.88 -2.69
N CYS A 77 -0.34 -9.46 -1.70
CA CYS A 77 -0.20 -9.90 -0.31
C CYS A 77 -0.29 -11.43 -0.18
N ALA A 78 -1.25 -12.07 -0.84
CA ALA A 78 -1.41 -13.52 -0.81
C ALA A 78 -0.19 -14.26 -1.40
N ALA A 79 0.43 -13.72 -2.44
CA ALA A 79 1.64 -14.28 -3.03
C ALA A 79 2.88 -14.04 -2.14
N ALA A 80 3.02 -12.84 -1.58
CA ALA A 80 4.09 -12.51 -0.65
C ALA A 80 4.03 -13.36 0.63
N ALA A 81 2.82 -13.65 1.13
CA ALA A 81 2.60 -14.47 2.32
C ALA A 81 3.01 -15.93 2.11
N GLN A 82 3.00 -16.40 0.85
CA GLN A 82 3.52 -17.71 0.44
C GLN A 82 5.05 -17.71 0.21
N GLY A 83 5.74 -16.62 0.52
CA GLY A 83 7.20 -16.51 0.38
C GLY A 83 7.70 -16.35 -1.04
N LEU A 84 6.87 -15.85 -1.96
CA LEU A 84 7.23 -15.74 -3.37
C LEU A 84 8.03 -14.47 -3.73
N GLY A 85 8.24 -13.56 -2.78
CA GLY A 85 8.95 -12.30 -3.02
C GLY A 85 8.55 -11.16 -2.09
N ILE A 86 9.04 -9.97 -2.43
CA ILE A 86 8.70 -8.69 -1.80
C ILE A 86 7.60 -8.02 -2.63
N GLY A 87 6.48 -7.73 -1.99
CA GLY A 87 5.33 -7.02 -2.56
C GLY A 87 5.36 -5.52 -2.29
N LEU A 88 4.82 -4.70 -3.21
CA LEU A 88 4.52 -3.28 -2.96
C LEU A 88 3.00 -3.06 -2.93
N VAL A 89 2.45 -3.01 -1.71
CA VAL A 89 1.00 -3.11 -1.49
C VAL A 89 0.44 -1.89 -0.76
N SER A 90 -0.84 -1.59 -0.97
CA SER A 90 -1.51 -0.52 -0.25
C SER A 90 -1.69 -0.88 1.23
N MET A 91 -1.51 0.09 2.13
CA MET A 91 -1.68 -0.13 3.57
C MET A 91 -3.04 -0.72 3.96
N PRO A 92 -4.20 -0.26 3.42
CA PRO A 92 -5.50 -0.86 3.77
C PRO A 92 -5.59 -2.37 3.53
N VAL A 93 -4.88 -2.88 2.52
CA VAL A 93 -4.82 -4.30 2.20
C VAL A 93 -3.76 -5.02 3.03
N ALA A 94 -2.63 -4.35 3.31
CA ALA A 94 -1.56 -4.93 4.11
C ALA A 94 -1.92 -5.12 5.59
N VAL A 95 -2.73 -4.23 6.18
CA VAL A 95 -3.01 -4.20 7.63
C VAL A 95 -3.42 -5.57 8.20
N PRO A 96 -4.38 -6.32 7.65
CA PRO A 96 -4.74 -7.64 8.18
C PRO A 96 -3.58 -8.66 8.15
N TYR A 97 -2.74 -8.61 7.11
CA TYR A 97 -1.57 -9.50 6.99
C TYR A 97 -0.44 -9.11 7.95
N LEU A 98 -0.27 -7.81 8.19
CA LEU A 98 0.68 -7.30 9.18
C LEU A 98 0.22 -7.62 10.61
N ASP A 99 -1.06 -7.42 10.92
CA ASP A 99 -1.65 -7.68 12.23
C ASP A 99 -1.58 -9.17 12.60
N SER A 100 -1.78 -10.06 11.62
CA SER A 100 -1.66 -11.51 11.81
C SER A 100 -0.21 -12.03 11.82
N GLY A 101 0.76 -11.20 11.40
CA GLY A 101 2.15 -11.59 11.25
C GLY A 101 2.43 -12.49 10.04
N ALA A 102 1.44 -12.70 9.16
CA ALA A 102 1.62 -13.42 7.89
C ALA A 102 2.60 -12.68 6.96
N LEU A 103 2.63 -11.36 7.06
CA LEU A 103 3.60 -10.50 6.38
C LEU A 103 4.33 -9.60 7.38
N LEU A 104 5.55 -9.24 7.03
CA LEU A 104 6.38 -8.28 7.74
C LEU A 104 6.72 -7.11 6.82
N ARG A 105 6.83 -5.91 7.41
CA ARG A 105 7.32 -4.72 6.69
C ARG A 105 8.78 -4.93 6.29
N VAL A 106 9.06 -4.74 5.01
CA VAL A 106 10.42 -4.56 4.49
C VAL A 106 10.70 -3.07 4.43
N LEU A 107 11.90 -2.65 4.87
CA LEU A 107 12.29 -1.24 4.98
C LEU A 107 11.20 -0.42 5.70
N PRO A 108 10.93 -0.68 7.00
CA PRO A 108 9.76 -0.14 7.71
C PRO A 108 9.70 1.39 7.78
N ASP A 109 10.84 2.07 7.62
CA ASP A 109 10.93 3.53 7.58
C ASP A 109 10.71 4.13 6.20
N TRP A 110 10.61 3.30 5.17
CA TRP A 110 10.36 3.68 3.79
C TRP A 110 8.94 3.30 3.36
N TYR A 111 8.31 4.19 2.61
CA TYR A 111 6.97 4.01 2.05
C TYR A 111 6.87 4.72 0.71
N VAL A 112 5.81 4.44 -0.04
CA VAL A 112 5.43 5.22 -1.22
C VAL A 112 4.23 6.07 -0.84
N ASP A 113 4.32 7.37 -1.11
CA ASP A 113 3.17 8.29 -1.06
C ASP A 113 2.33 8.11 -2.34
N ASP A 114 1.10 7.62 -2.17
CA ASP A 114 0.13 7.41 -3.26
C ASP A 114 -1.03 8.42 -3.20
N GLY A 115 -0.84 9.53 -2.49
CA GLY A 115 -1.79 10.63 -2.37
C GLY A 115 -2.82 10.43 -1.27
N ASN A 116 -4.11 10.47 -1.60
CA ASN A 116 -5.19 10.45 -0.61
C ASN A 116 -6.23 9.37 -0.91
N ILE A 117 -6.66 8.66 0.13
CA ILE A 117 -7.91 7.91 0.10
C ILE A 117 -9.05 8.92 0.27
N SER A 118 -9.96 8.98 -0.69
CA SER A 118 -11.06 9.94 -0.71
C SER A 118 -12.37 9.29 -1.11
N ILE A 119 -13.48 9.78 -0.57
CA ILE A 119 -14.82 9.49 -1.10
C ILE A 119 -15.20 10.54 -2.14
N TYR A 120 -15.56 10.07 -3.34
CA TYR A 120 -15.93 10.92 -4.47
C TYR A 120 -17.43 10.81 -4.78
N TYR A 121 -18.07 11.95 -4.97
CA TYR A 121 -19.47 12.02 -5.37
C TYR A 121 -19.76 13.29 -6.18
N ALA A 122 -20.72 13.21 -7.10
CA ALA A 122 -21.12 14.34 -7.93
C ALA A 122 -21.65 15.49 -7.08
N GLU A 123 -21.22 16.70 -7.40
CA GLU A 123 -21.73 17.89 -6.74
C GLU A 123 -23.10 18.24 -7.33
N HIS A 124 -24.11 18.29 -6.47
CA HIS A 124 -25.45 18.69 -6.85
C HIS A 124 -25.91 19.79 -5.91
N LYS A 125 -26.63 20.78 -6.47
CA LYS A 125 -27.23 21.88 -5.69
C LYS A 125 -28.09 21.36 -4.53
N LEU A 126 -28.73 20.21 -4.71
CA LEU A 126 -29.38 19.41 -3.66
C LEU A 126 -28.83 17.98 -3.71
N LEU A 127 -27.87 17.67 -2.83
CA LEU A 127 -27.36 16.31 -2.70
C LEU A 127 -28.48 15.40 -2.16
N PRO A 128 -28.79 14.25 -2.80
CA PRO A 128 -29.80 13.31 -2.31
C PRO A 128 -29.54 12.89 -0.86
N GLY A 129 -30.59 12.83 -0.03
CA GLY A 129 -30.46 12.51 1.39
C GLY A 129 -29.73 11.20 1.67
N LYS A 130 -29.99 10.16 0.87
CA LYS A 130 -29.29 8.86 0.95
C LYS A 130 -27.77 8.97 0.72
N THR A 131 -27.35 9.81 -0.22
CA THR A 131 -25.93 10.02 -0.54
C THR A 131 -25.24 10.77 0.58
N ARG A 132 -25.90 11.81 1.12
CA ARG A 132 -25.40 12.55 2.28
C ARG A 132 -25.21 11.62 3.48
N ALA A 133 -26.24 10.86 3.83
CA ALA A 133 -26.19 9.93 4.96
C ALA A 133 -25.07 8.89 4.80
N PHE A 134 -24.86 8.34 3.60
CA PHE A 134 -23.75 7.41 3.35
C PHE A 134 -22.37 8.07 3.48
N VAL A 135 -22.20 9.27 2.92
CA VAL A 135 -20.93 10.01 3.03
C VAL A 135 -20.60 10.33 4.48
N ASP A 136 -21.59 10.82 5.24
CA ASP A 136 -21.42 11.16 6.65
C ASP A 136 -21.10 9.90 7.47
N PHE A 137 -21.78 8.78 7.21
CA PHE A 137 -21.48 7.49 7.84
C PHE A 137 -20.04 7.02 7.58
N ILE A 138 -19.55 7.06 6.33
CA ILE A 138 -18.18 6.65 6.02
C ILE A 138 -17.15 7.53 6.73
N ILE A 139 -17.36 8.84 6.78
CA ILE A 139 -16.48 9.77 7.49
C ILE A 139 -16.46 9.44 8.99
N GLU A 140 -17.63 9.20 9.58
CA GLU A 140 -17.77 8.81 10.98
C GLU A 140 -17.04 7.50 11.29
N GLN A 141 -17.18 6.48 10.43
CA GLN A 141 -16.49 5.20 10.61
C GLN A 141 -14.96 5.31 10.52
N PHE A 142 -14.45 6.15 9.59
CA PHE A 142 -13.01 6.43 9.52
C PHE A 142 -12.47 7.06 10.81
N ALA A 143 -13.25 7.98 11.41
CA ALA A 143 -12.88 8.62 12.66
C ALA A 143 -12.97 7.66 13.85
N GLN A 144 -14.10 6.96 14.02
CA GLN A 144 -14.35 6.07 15.16
C GLN A 144 -13.38 4.89 15.23
N GLN A 145 -12.99 4.33 14.08
CA GLN A 145 -12.09 3.19 14.02
C GLN A 145 -10.62 3.60 13.86
N GLY A 146 -10.32 4.90 13.80
CA GLY A 146 -8.95 5.41 13.61
C GLY A 146 -8.29 4.94 12.30
N LEU A 147 -9.08 4.71 11.25
CA LEU A 147 -8.60 4.08 10.01
C LEU A 147 -7.52 4.91 9.32
N ALA A 148 -7.60 6.24 9.39
CA ALA A 148 -6.59 7.12 8.81
C ALA A 148 -5.19 6.88 9.43
N ALA A 149 -5.12 6.63 10.73
CA ALA A 149 -3.87 6.30 11.41
C ALA A 149 -3.43 4.86 11.08
N ARG A 150 -4.35 3.90 11.07
CA ARG A 150 -4.06 2.50 10.71
C ARG A 150 -3.54 2.34 9.28
N PHE A 151 -3.97 3.20 8.36
CA PHE A 151 -3.52 3.19 6.97
C PHE A 151 -2.26 4.05 6.73
N SER A 152 -1.77 4.73 7.75
CA SER A 152 -0.49 5.46 7.68
C SER A 152 0.68 4.49 7.81
N ALA A 153 1.59 4.56 6.84
CA ALA A 153 2.93 3.97 6.95
C ALA A 153 3.94 4.80 7.79
N VAL A 154 3.56 6.00 8.24
CA VAL A 154 4.39 6.93 9.03
C VAL A 154 3.98 6.89 10.49
#